data_AF-A0A1G3MU37-F1
#
_entry.id   AF-A0A1G3MU37-F1
#
_cell.length_a   1.000
_cell.length_b   1.000
_cell.length_c   1.000
_cell.angle_alpha   90.00
_cell.angle_beta   90.00
_cell.angle_gamma   90.00
#
_symmetry.space_group_name_H-M   'P 1'
#
loop_
_entity.id
_entity.type
_entity.pdbx_description
1 polymer ?
#
loop_
_entity_poly.entity_id
_entity_poly.type
_entity_poly.pdbx_seq_one_letter_code
_entity_poly.pdbx_strand_id
1 'polypeptide(L)' 'MKHLFCDVCKREVVDPIPMRTFYHVREFDLCENCRDDLEAATKFTVRTRQPFDFAWFQKMQLDLIKIGIAKNRIPVGK' A
#
# COMPACT_ATOMS: atom_id res chain seq x y z
N MET A 1 -7.43 -5.73 -23.52
CA MET A 1 -7.15 -6.01 -22.10
C MET A 1 -7.13 -4.68 -21.37
N LYS A 2 -7.70 -4.57 -20.17
CA LYS A 2 -7.65 -3.31 -19.42
C LYS A 2 -6.25 -3.18 -18.81
N HIS A 3 -5.50 -2.18 -19.23
CA HIS A 3 -4.24 -1.82 -18.60
C HIS A 3 -4.56 -1.28 -17.20
N LEU A 4 -4.07 -1.95 -16.16
CA LEU A 4 -4.21 -1.52 -14.78
C LEU A 4 -2.93 -0.83 -14.35
N PHE A 5 -3.05 0.30 -13.66
CA PHE A 5 -1.93 1.09 -13.18
C PHE A 5 -1.97 1.16 -11.66
N CYS A 6 -0.80 1.16 -11.03
CA CYS A 6 -0.70 1.40 -9.59
C CYS A 6 -0.88 2.89 -9.31
N ASP A 7 -1.77 3.25 -8.37
CA ASP A 7 -2.03 4.64 -8.00
C ASP A 7 -0.82 5.33 -7.36
N VAL A 8 0.06 4.55 -6.70
CA VAL A 8 1.26 5.06 -6.05
C VAL A 8 2.37 5.31 -7.06
N CYS A 9 2.88 4.25 -7.69
CA CYS A 9 4.07 4.37 -8.55
C CYS A 9 3.76 4.67 -10.01
N LYS A 10 2.47 4.69 -10.40
CA LYS A 10 1.98 4.95 -11.76
C LYS A 10 2.52 3.99 -12.82
N ARG A 11 3.12 2.88 -12.39
CA ARG A 11 3.59 1.80 -13.26
C ARG A 11 2.42 0.90 -13.62
N GLU A 12 2.46 0.40 -14.83
CA GLU A 12 1.53 -0.61 -15.31
C GLU A 12 1.74 -1.93 -14.54
N VAL A 13 0.63 -2.57 -14.17
CA VAL A 13 0.62 -3.91 -13.59
C VAL A 13 0.51 -4.92 -14.74
N VAL A 14 1.61 -5.59 -15.01
CA VAL A 14 1.69 -6.67 -16.00
C VAL A 14 0.93 -7.88 -15.45
N ASP A 15 0.08 -8.49 -16.29
CA ASP A 15 -0.78 -9.63 -15.94
C ASP A 15 -1.55 -9.41 -14.63
N PRO A 16 -2.52 -8.48 -14.60
CA PRO A 16 -3.23 -8.13 -13.38
C PRO A 16 -4.10 -9.30 -12.91
N ILE A 17 -3.62 -9.94 -11.85
CA ILE A 17 -4.30 -11.01 -11.12
C ILE A 17 -4.61 -10.43 -9.73
N PRO A 18 -5.90 -10.22 -9.40
CA PRO A 18 -6.30 -9.75 -8.09
C PRO A 18 -5.69 -10.59 -6.97
N MET A 19 -5.22 -9.94 -5.91
CA MET A 19 -4.57 -10.54 -4.74
C MET A 19 -3.19 -11.19 -5.00
N ARG A 20 -2.65 -11.10 -6.21
CA ARG A 20 -1.33 -11.62 -6.56
C ARG A 20 -0.40 -10.56 -7.14
N THR A 21 -0.78 -9.93 -8.24
CA THR A 21 0.02 -8.86 -8.87
C THR A 21 -0.60 -7.48 -8.64
N PHE A 22 -1.85 -7.46 -8.21
CA PHE A 22 -2.67 -6.29 -7.99
C PHE A 22 -3.47 -6.40 -6.69
N TYR A 23 -3.47 -5.32 -5.89
CA TYR A 23 -4.08 -5.28 -4.56
C TYR A 23 -4.94 -4.04 -4.42
N HIS A 24 -6.19 -4.25 -4.01
CA HIS A 24 -7.14 -3.16 -3.78
C HIS A 24 -7.18 -2.83 -2.28
N VAL A 25 -6.78 -1.62 -1.93
CA VAL A 25 -6.79 -1.09 -0.55
C VAL A 25 -7.75 0.09 -0.49
N ARG A 26 -8.97 -0.18 -0.02
CA ARG A 26 -10.10 0.75 0.01
C ARG A 26 -10.46 1.32 -1.36
N GLU A 27 -10.00 2.52 -1.71
CA GLU A 27 -10.22 3.16 -3.00
C GLU A 27 -8.98 3.15 -3.90
N PHE A 28 -7.86 2.56 -3.42
CA PHE A 28 -6.57 2.59 -4.10
C PHE A 28 -6.16 1.23 -4.64
N ASP A 29 -5.52 1.27 -5.78
CA ASP A 29 -5.02 0.14 -6.53
C ASP A 29 -3.48 0.12 -6.48
N LEU A 30 -2.93 -0.92 -5.85
CA LEU A 30 -1.51 -1.07 -5.61
C LEU A 30 -0.95 -2.25 -6.41
N CYS A 31 0.24 -2.06 -7.00
CA CYS A 31 1.05 -3.19 -7.44
C CYS A 31 1.69 -3.89 -6.24
N GLU A 32 2.13 -5.13 -6.46
CA GLU A 32 2.83 -5.96 -5.47
C GLU A 32 3.94 -5.18 -4.72
N ASN A 33 4.84 -4.50 -5.45
CA ASN A 33 5.93 -3.74 -4.84
C ASN A 33 5.45 -2.65 -3.86
N CYS A 34 4.44 -1.86 -4.24
CA CYS A 34 3.95 -0.78 -3.37
C CYS A 34 3.16 -1.34 -2.17
N ARG A 35 2.50 -2.49 -2.34
CA ARG A 35 1.88 -3.21 -1.23
C ARG A 35 2.95 -3.72 -0.25
N ASP A 36 4.04 -4.28 -0.74
CA ASP A 36 5.11 -4.81 0.11
C ASP A 36 5.83 -3.69 0.89
N ASP A 37 6.07 -2.54 0.26
CA ASP A 37 6.59 -1.35 0.95
C ASP A 37 5.61 -0.87 2.04
N LEU A 38 4.30 -0.89 1.78
CA LEU A 38 3.28 -0.53 2.76
C LEU A 38 3.25 -1.49 3.95
N GLU A 39 3.41 -2.79 3.71
CA GLU A 39 3.53 -3.77 4.80
C GLU A 39 4.82 -3.56 5.59
N ALA A 40 5.95 -3.34 4.93
CA ALA A 40 7.22 -3.06 5.60
C ALA A 40 7.14 -1.80 6.47
N ALA A 41 6.52 -0.72 5.97
CA ALA A 41 6.34 0.54 6.68
C ALA A 41 5.42 0.43 7.91
N THR A 42 4.49 -0.53 7.93
CA THR A 42 3.51 -0.67 9.01
C THR A 42 3.86 -1.77 10.02
N LYS A 43 4.59 -2.81 9.60
CA LYS A 43 4.86 -4.03 10.39
C LYS A 43 5.37 -3.78 11.80
N PHE A 44 6.39 -2.93 11.94
CA PHE A 44 6.98 -2.66 13.27
C PHE A 44 6.05 -1.82 14.14
N THR A 45 5.42 -0.79 13.56
CA THR A 45 4.49 0.09 14.27
C THR A 45 3.26 -0.65 14.79
N VAL A 46 2.72 -1.58 13.99
CA VAL A 46 1.58 -2.41 14.43
C VAL A 46 1.99 -3.35 15.56
N ARG A 47 3.18 -3.95 15.49
CA ARG A 47 3.67 -4.89 16.52
C ARG A 47 3.86 -4.22 17.88
N THR A 48 4.25 -2.94 17.91
CA THR A 48 4.51 -2.20 19.15
C THR A 48 3.26 -1.52 19.73
N ARG A 49 2.18 -1.37 18.96
CA ARG A 49 0.92 -0.77 19.42
C ARG A 49 0.10 -1.77 20.23
N GLN A 50 0.00 -1.55 21.53
CA GLN A 50 -0.85 -2.31 22.45
C GLN A 50 -1.74 -1.37 23.29
N PRO A 51 -3.07 -1.54 23.31
CA PRO A 51 -3.85 -2.50 22.53
C PRO A 51 -3.86 -2.18 21.03
N PHE A 52 -4.03 -3.20 20.20
CA PHE A 52 -4.22 -3.02 18.75
C PHE A 52 -5.56 -2.34 18.47
N ASP A 53 -5.55 -1.34 17.59
CA ASP A 53 -6.73 -0.63 17.12
C ASP A 53 -6.78 -0.68 15.58
N PHE A 54 -7.83 -1.31 15.06
CA PHE A 54 -8.02 -1.49 13.63
C PHE A 54 -8.31 -0.17 12.90
N ALA A 55 -9.06 0.76 13.50
CA ALA A 55 -9.37 2.05 12.88
C ALA A 55 -8.11 2.90 12.76
N TRP A 56 -7.26 2.88 13.79
CA TRP A 56 -5.93 3.48 13.74
C TRP A 56 -5.06 2.87 12.64
N PHE A 57 -5.01 1.53 12.54
CA PHE A 57 -4.21 0.84 11.52
C PHE A 57 -4.65 1.22 10.10
N GLN A 58 -5.95 1.23 9.83
CA GLN A 58 -6.48 1.63 8.52
C GLN A 58 -6.17 3.09 8.20
N LYS A 59 -6.29 4.00 9.18
CA LYS A 59 -5.90 5.41 8.99
C LYS A 59 -4.42 5.53 8.66
N MET A 60 -3.55 4.83 9.39
CA MET A 60 -2.11 4.81 9.12
C MET A 60 -1.79 4.31 7.70
N GLN A 61 -2.44 3.23 7.25
CA GLN A 61 -2.26 2.74 5.88
C GLN A 61 -2.65 3.79 4.83
N LEU A 62 -3.79 4.46 5.01
CA LEU A 62 -4.23 5.51 4.09
C LEU A 62 -3.30 6.70 4.06
N ASP A 63 -2.82 7.14 5.22
CA ASP A 63 -1.88 8.25 5.32
C ASP A 63 -0.58 7.92 4.57
N LEU A 64 -0.06 6.68 4.74
CA LEU A 64 1.11 6.20 4.01
C LEU A 64 0.87 6.10 2.50
N ILE A 65 -0.29 5.63 2.05
CA ILE A 65 -0.65 5.57 0.63
C ILE A 65 -0.71 6.98 0.03
N LYS A 66 -1.36 7.94 0.70
CA LYS A 66 -1.45 9.34 0.23
C LYS A 66 -0.07 9.99 0.12
N ILE A 67 0.81 9.77 1.09
CA ILE A 67 2.21 10.20 1.01
C ILE A 67 2.91 9.50 -0.17
N GLY A 68 2.62 8.21 -0.36
CA GLY A 68 3.11 7.41 -1.47
C GLY A 68 2.77 7.99 -2.83
N ILE A 69 1.50 8.33 -3.05
CA ILE A 69 0.99 8.94 -4.29
C ILE A 69 1.72 10.25 -4.57
N ALA A 70 1.90 11.10 -3.55
CA ALA A 70 2.61 12.37 -3.70
C ALA A 70 4.10 12.20 -4.07
N LYS A 71 4.74 11.11 -3.62
CA LYS A 71 6.17 10.86 -3.81
C LYS A 71 6.48 9.80 -4.90
N ASN A 72 5.45 9.25 -5.51
CA ASN A 72 5.47 8.05 -6.35
C ASN A 72 6.13 6.80 -5.71
N ARG A 73 6.24 6.75 -4.37
CA ARG A 73 6.81 5.62 -3.59
C ARG A 73 6.37 5.66 -2.13
N ILE A 74 6.10 4.50 -1.52
CA ILE A 74 5.76 4.41 -0.09
C ILE A 74 7.05 4.61 0.74
N PRO A 75 7.06 5.49 1.74
CA PRO A 75 8.21 5.64 2.62
C PRO A 75 8.29 4.46 3.59
N VAL A 76 9.26 3.57 3.38
CA VAL A 76 9.60 2.53 4.35
C VAL A 76 10.54 3.15 5.39
N GLY A 77 10.13 3.15 6.66
CA GLY A 77 11.00 3.53 7.77
C GLY A 77 12.18 2.57 7.84
N LYS A 78 13.40 3.10 7.90
CA LYS A 78 14.61 2.31 8.16
C LYS A 78 14.62 1.79 9.60
#